data_AF-A0A2E0QWD2-F1
#
_entry.id   AF-A0A2E0QWD2-F1
#
_cell.length_a   1.000
_cell.length_b   1.000
_cell.length_c   1.000
_cell.angle_alpha   90.00
_cell.angle_beta   90.00
_cell.angle_gamma   90.00
#
_symmetry.space_group_name_H-M   'P 1'
#
loop_
_entity.id
_entity.type
_entity.pdbx_description
1 polymer ?
#
loop_
_entity_poly.entity_id
_entity_poly.type
_entity_poly.pdbx_seq_one_letter_code
_entity_poly.pdbx_strand_id
1 'polypeptide(L)'
;MAKRYDQRTKEKVVSFVKGYNAEHGRGGQSAAVKKFSINPITVRSWLDNIDSSAAPSSKKKNSGKTGTKRKLNDDSVIGVLERMQKIQAEIKRLQTEYERLKASI
;
A
#
# COMPACT_ATOMS: atom_id res chain seq x y z
N MET A 1 -26.29 -3.24 20.65
CA MET A 1 -25.55 -2.15 21.32
C MET A 1 -24.34 -1.78 20.47
N ALA A 2 -24.25 -0.57 19.93
CA ALA A 2 -23.04 -0.12 19.25
C ALA A 2 -21.98 0.23 20.31
N LYS A 3 -20.92 -0.57 20.44
CA LYS A 3 -19.75 -0.19 21.25
C LYS A 3 -19.11 1.02 20.60
N ARG A 4 -19.32 2.19 21.21
CA ARG A 4 -18.59 3.41 20.84
C ARG A 4 -17.19 3.27 21.41
N TYR A 5 -16.20 3.29 20.54
CA TYR A 5 -14.81 3.34 20.97
C TYR A 5 -14.47 4.77 21.36
N ASP A 6 -13.74 4.93 22.45
CA ASP A 6 -13.21 6.24 22.85
C ASP A 6 -12.35 6.85 21.74
N GLN A 7 -12.52 8.15 21.54
CA GLN A 7 -11.79 8.92 20.54
C GLN A 7 -10.27 8.79 20.73
N ARG A 8 -9.81 8.70 21.98
CA ARG A 8 -8.41 8.49 22.34
C ARG A 8 -7.87 7.14 21.86
N THR A 9 -8.70 6.10 21.89
CA THR A 9 -8.33 4.76 21.41
C THR A 9 -8.24 4.75 19.89
N LYS A 10 -9.16 5.46 19.21
CA LYS A 10 -9.13 5.63 17.75
C LYS A 10 -7.83 6.30 17.28
N GLU A 11 -7.40 7.38 17.93
CA GLU A 11 -6.15 8.08 17.57
C GLU A 11 -4.90 7.23 17.80
N LYS A 12 -4.84 6.49 18.92
CA LYS A 12 -3.75 5.53 19.20
C LYS A 12 -3.65 4.44 18.14
N VAL A 13 -4.79 3.91 17.70
CA VAL A 13 -4.83 2.86 16.67
C VAL A 13 -4.34 3.40 15.33
N VAL A 14 -4.79 4.60 14.94
CA VAL A 14 -4.38 5.21 13.68
C VAL A 14 -2.90 5.55 13.65
N SER A 15 -2.38 6.17 14.72
CA SER A 15 -0.95 6.50 14.84
C SER A 15 -0.07 5.25 14.78
N PHE A 16 -0.48 4.18 15.47
CA PHE A 16 0.17 2.87 15.39
C PHE A 16 0.17 2.31 13.97
N VAL A 17 -0.97 2.35 13.25
CA VAL A 17 -1.06 1.89 11.86
C VAL A 17 -0.13 2.68 10.96
N LYS A 18 -0.06 4.01 11.11
CA LYS A 18 0.82 4.87 10.31
C LYS A 18 2.30 4.56 10.56
N GLY A 19 2.70 4.42 11.83
CA GLY A 19 4.08 4.06 12.20
C GLY A 19 4.46 2.67 11.68
N TYR A 20 3.60 1.68 11.91
CA TYR A 20 3.83 0.32 11.41
C TYR A 20 3.86 0.26 9.88
N ASN A 21 3.06 1.10 9.20
CA ASN A 21 3.06 1.16 7.74
C ASN A 21 4.31 1.87 7.18
N ALA A 22 4.92 2.79 7.94
CA ALA A 22 6.19 3.39 7.58
C ALA A 22 7.36 2.40 7.75
N GLU A 23 7.36 1.60 8.81
CA GLU A 23 8.44 0.65 9.08
C GLU A 23 8.33 -0.66 8.29
N HIS A 24 7.13 -1.18 8.07
CA HIS A 24 6.91 -2.53 7.51
C HIS A 24 6.08 -2.51 6.21
N GLY A 25 5.78 -1.32 5.68
CA GLY A 25 4.89 -1.18 4.53
C GLY A 25 3.47 -1.67 4.86
N ARG A 26 2.81 -2.30 3.88
CA ARG A 26 1.38 -2.60 3.97
C ARG A 26 1.04 -3.73 4.94
N GLY A 27 0.86 -3.41 6.23
CA GLY A 27 0.50 -4.39 7.28
C GLY A 27 -0.09 -3.82 8.56
N GLY A 28 -0.14 -2.49 8.71
CA GLY A 28 -0.54 -1.84 9.96
C GLY A 28 -1.95 -2.18 10.45
N GLN A 29 -2.91 -2.44 9.54
CA GLN A 29 -4.27 -2.83 9.92
C GLN A 29 -4.30 -4.18 10.66
N SER A 30 -3.61 -5.19 10.14
CA SER A 30 -3.56 -6.53 10.76
C SER A 30 -2.83 -6.50 12.10
N ALA A 31 -1.77 -5.69 12.20
CA ALA A 31 -1.04 -5.48 13.44
C ALA A 31 -1.91 -4.76 14.49
N ALA A 32 -2.70 -3.77 14.08
CA ALA A 32 -3.60 -3.03 14.96
C ALA A 32 -4.75 -3.92 15.47
N VAL A 33 -5.32 -4.77 14.61
CA VAL A 33 -6.34 -5.75 15.01
C VAL A 33 -5.80 -6.70 16.08
N LYS A 34 -4.56 -7.18 15.92
CA LYS A 34 -3.91 -8.06 16.91
C LYS A 34 -3.60 -7.34 18.22
N LYS A 35 -3.13 -6.09 18.18
CA LYS A 35 -2.74 -5.32 19.38
C LYS A 35 -3.91 -4.77 20.18
N PHE A 36 -4.97 -4.33 19.51
CA PHE A 36 -6.10 -3.65 20.16
C PHE A 36 -7.36 -4.53 20.21
N SER A 37 -7.34 -5.72 19.61
CA SER A 37 -8.49 -6.64 19.51
C SER A 37 -9.74 -5.97 18.92
N ILE A 38 -9.53 -5.00 18.03
CA ILE A 38 -10.59 -4.25 17.35
C ILE A 38 -10.90 -4.93 16.02
N ASN A 39 -12.17 -4.89 15.60
CA ASN A 39 -12.58 -5.43 14.32
C ASN A 39 -11.81 -4.75 13.15
N PRO A 40 -11.22 -5.53 12.21
CA PRO A 40 -10.54 -4.99 11.03
C PRO A 40 -11.34 -3.95 10.25
N ILE A 41 -12.66 -4.15 10.15
CA ILE A 41 -13.58 -3.25 9.46
C ILE A 41 -13.63 -1.88 10.14
N THR A 42 -13.58 -1.85 11.48
CA THR A 42 -13.58 -0.63 12.27
C THR A 42 -12.27 0.15 12.07
N VAL A 43 -11.12 -0.55 12.09
CA VAL A 43 -9.81 0.06 11.84
C VAL A 43 -9.76 0.67 10.44
N ARG A 44 -10.25 -0.06 9.43
CA ARG A 44 -10.37 0.44 8.06
C ARG A 44 -11.27 1.68 7.97
N SER A 45 -12.44 1.64 8.61
CA SER A 45 -13.35 2.78 8.65
C SER A 45 -12.69 4.02 9.24
N TRP A 46 -11.88 3.88 10.30
CA TRP A 46 -11.17 5.02 10.89
C TRP A 46 -10.06 5.57 10.00
N LEU A 47 -9.34 4.72 9.27
CA LEU A 47 -8.34 5.16 8.30
C LEU A 47 -9.00 5.87 7.12
N ASP A 48 -10.08 5.30 6.57
CA ASP A 48 -10.84 5.88 5.46
C ASP A 48 -11.46 7.24 5.87
N ASN A 49 -11.98 7.39 7.10
CA ASN A 49 -12.54 8.67 7.58
C ASN A 49 -11.47 9.78 7.75
N ILE A 50 -10.21 9.42 8.01
CA ILE A 50 -9.12 10.39 8.12
C ILE A 50 -8.65 10.83 6.73
N ASP A 51 -8.58 9.91 5.77
CA ASP A 51 -8.27 10.22 4.38
C ASP A 51 -9.41 11.02 3.71
N SER A 52 -10.66 10.70 4.06
CA SER A 52 -11.86 11.42 3.60
C SER A 52 -12.05 12.80 4.24
N SER A 53 -11.22 13.18 5.22
CA SER A 53 -11.22 14.57 5.73
C SER A 53 -10.65 15.56 4.70
N ALA A 54 -10.21 15.10 3.53
CA ALA A 54 -9.86 15.94 2.38
C ALA A 54 -11.00 16.14 1.35
N ALA A 55 -12.15 15.46 1.43
CA ALA A 55 -13.30 15.78 0.57
C ALA A 55 -14.60 15.09 1.05
N PRO A 56 -15.75 15.79 1.14
CA PRO A 56 -17.03 15.16 1.39
C PRO A 56 -17.54 14.51 0.09
N SER A 57 -17.11 13.30 -0.23
CA SER A 57 -17.72 12.56 -1.34
C SER A 57 -18.93 11.78 -0.83
N SER A 58 -20.08 12.39 -1.07
CA SER A 58 -21.41 11.80 -1.01
C SER A 58 -21.47 10.34 -1.47
N LYS A 59 -22.10 9.53 -0.60
CA LYS A 59 -22.91 8.34 -0.90
C LYS A 59 -23.05 8.04 -2.40
N LYS A 60 -22.36 7.03 -2.93
CA LYS A 60 -22.78 6.41 -4.19
C LYS A 60 -22.85 4.88 -4.10
N LYS A 61 -24.11 4.47 -4.18
CA LYS A 61 -24.72 3.17 -4.39
C LYS A 61 -23.92 2.31 -5.38
N ASN A 62 -23.84 1.03 -5.04
CA ASN A 62 -23.48 -0.12 -5.87
C ASN A 62 -23.70 0.11 -7.38
N SER A 63 -22.63 0.11 -8.17
CA SER A 63 -22.68 -0.07 -9.63
C SER A 63 -21.59 -1.03 -10.06
N GLY A 64 -22.00 -2.07 -10.77
CA GLY A 64 -21.19 -3.21 -11.15
C GLY A 64 -19.94 -2.85 -11.95
N LYS A 65 -18.89 -3.62 -11.68
CA LYS A 65 -18.13 -4.37 -12.69
C LYS A 65 -18.07 -3.71 -14.08
N THR A 66 -17.36 -2.60 -14.15
CA THR A 66 -16.71 -2.16 -15.38
C THR A 66 -15.25 -2.00 -15.05
N GLY A 67 -14.42 -2.77 -15.74
CA GLY A 67 -12.97 -2.75 -15.59
C GLY A 67 -12.42 -1.41 -16.06
N THR A 68 -12.48 -0.40 -15.19
CA THR A 68 -11.59 0.73 -15.30
C THR A 68 -10.20 0.16 -15.09
N LYS A 69 -9.41 0.05 -16.17
CA LYS A 69 -7.95 -0.07 -16.06
C LYS A 69 -7.49 1.17 -15.31
N ARG A 70 -7.49 1.08 -13.97
CA ARG A 70 -6.77 2.01 -13.11
C ARG A 70 -5.38 2.02 -13.69
N LYS A 71 -4.95 3.17 -14.23
CA LYS A 71 -3.57 3.40 -14.61
C LYS A 71 -2.77 2.95 -13.40
N LEU A 72 -2.13 1.77 -13.51
CA LEU A 72 -1.41 1.19 -12.39
C LEU A 72 -0.33 2.22 -12.11
N ASN A 73 -0.43 2.89 -10.97
CA ASN A 73 0.64 3.77 -10.53
C ASN A 73 1.91 2.93 -10.59
N ASP A 74 2.98 3.50 -11.14
CA ASP A 74 4.26 2.82 -11.39
C ASP A 74 4.84 2.21 -10.09
N ASP A 75 4.38 2.69 -8.93
CA ASP A 75 4.68 2.18 -7.58
C ASP A 75 3.80 1.01 -7.12
N SER A 76 2.97 0.46 -7.99
CA SER A 76 2.31 -0.82 -7.73
C SER A 76 3.31 -1.97 -7.77
N VAL A 77 3.04 -3.05 -7.02
CA VAL A 77 3.90 -4.26 -7.01
C VAL A 77 4.18 -4.79 -8.42
N ILE A 78 3.20 -4.69 -9.32
CA ILE A 78 3.32 -5.10 -10.72
C ILE A 78 4.28 -4.16 -11.46
N GLY A 79 4.15 -2.84 -11.28
CA GLY A 79 5.07 -1.86 -11.87
C GLY A 79 6.50 -2.01 -11.36
N VAL A 80 6.67 -2.23 -10.05
CA VAL A 80 7.97 -2.53 -9.43
C VAL A 80 8.60 -3.80 -10.03
N LEU A 81 7.82 -4.86 -10.23
CA LEU A 81 8.30 -6.10 -10.85
C LEU A 81 8.74 -5.88 -12.29
N GLU A 82 7.99 -5.10 -13.06
CA GLU A 82 8.36 -4.76 -14.44
C GLU A 82 9.66 -3.94 -14.49
N ARG A 83 9.82 -2.96 -13.58
CA ARG A 83 11.07 -2.19 -13.43
C ARG A 83 12.25 -3.10 -13.07
N MET A 84 12.05 -4.03 -12.13
CA MET A 84 13.08 -5.00 -11.72
C MET A 84 13.53 -5.87 -12.91
N GLN A 85 12.60 -6.36 -13.73
CA GLN A 85 12.93 -7.17 -14.91
C GLN A 85 13.75 -6.40 -15.95
N LYS A 86 13.39 -5.13 -16.20
CA LYS A 86 14.15 -4.26 -17.12
C LYS A 86 15.59 -4.04 -16.63
N ILE A 87 15.75 -3.70 -15.35
CA ILE A 87 17.07 -3.50 -14.74
C ILE A 87 17.91 -4.79 -14.82
N GLN A 88 17.33 -5.96 -14.57
CA GLN A 88 18.04 -7.24 -14.69
C GLN A 88 18.52 -7.50 -16.13
N ALA A 89 17.72 -7.17 -17.14
CA ALA A 89 18.12 -7.31 -18.54
C ALA A 89 19.29 -6.38 -18.89
N GLU A 90 19.26 -5.15 -18.38
CA GLU A 90 20.31 -4.16 -18.60
C GLU A 90 21.62 -4.55 -17.90
N ILE A 91 21.56 -5.06 -16.67
CA ILE A 91 22.74 -5.63 -15.98
C ILE A 91 23.35 -6.77 -16.82
N LYS A 92 22.54 -7.68 -17.35
CA LYS A 92 23.05 -8.77 -18.20
C LYS A 92 23.73 -8.23 -19.46
N ARG A 93 23.12 -7.23 -20.10
CA ARG A 93 23.71 -6.59 -21.29
C ARG A 93 25.06 -5.95 -20.95
N LEU A 94 25.13 -5.16 -19.88
CA LEU A 94 26.37 -4.52 -19.45
C LEU A 94 27.44 -5.55 -19.05
N GLN A 95 27.06 -6.66 -18.44
CA GLN A 95 27.98 -7.77 -18.16
C GLN A 95 28.54 -8.37 -19.46
N THR A 96 27.71 -8.63 -20.47
CA THR A 96 28.19 -9.14 -21.76
C THR A 96 29.11 -8.15 -22.48
N GLU A 97 28.80 -6.86 -22.40
CA GLU A 97 29.62 -5.81 -22.97
C GLU A 97 30.96 -5.67 -22.25
N TYR A 98 30.94 -5.75 -20.91
CA TYR A 98 32.14 -5.79 -20.08
C TYR A 98 33.02 -7.00 -20.40
N GLU A 99 32.46 -8.21 -20.46
CA GLU A 99 33.23 -9.42 -20.80
C GLU A 99 33.81 -9.32 -22.21
N ARG A 100 33.07 -8.75 -23.16
CA ARG A 100 33.56 -8.50 -24.54
C ARG A 100 34.71 -7.51 -24.55
N LEU A 101 34.60 -6.39 -23.84
CA LEU A 101 35.65 -5.37 -23.73
C LEU A 101 36.88 -5.92 -23.00
N LYS A 102 36.67 -6.67 -21.93
CA LYS A 102 37.73 -7.35 -21.17
C LYS A 102 38.48 -8.37 -22.02
N ALA A 103 37.79 -9.16 -22.84
CA ALA A 103 38.42 -10.10 -23.76
C ALA A 103 39.16 -9.43 -24.93
N SER A 104 38.95 -8.12 -25.14
CA SER A 104 39.60 -7.32 -26.17
C SER A 104 40.84 -6.56 -25.67
N ILE A 105 41.18 -6.69 -24.38
CA ILE A 105 42.41 -6.18 -23.74
C ILE A 105 43.34 -7.35 -23.48
#